data_AF-A0A813RHL1-F1
#
_entry.id   AF-A0A813RHL1-F1
#
_cell.length_a   1.000
_cell.length_b   1.000
_cell.length_c   1.000
_cell.angle_alpha   90.00
_cell.angle_beta   90.00
_cell.angle_gamma   90.00
#
_symmetry.space_group_name_H-M   'P 1'
#
loop_
_entity.id
_entity.type
_entity.pdbx_description
1 polymer ?
#
loop_
_entity_poly.entity_id
_entity_poly.type
_entity_poly.pdbx_seq_one_letter_code
_entity_poly.pdbx_strand_id
1 'polypeptide(L)'
;MVHLMAHWVLPDRGPWYGPRQLGYVSDPGSVKETANNFGYYTINSISHDGNTHETVGSKCIKDPNNAFIPNAFETEFISSQNEEYTISTLNNWAKDPTSYVEYTNSSVTTAKPTDKDRVITVPLRKAYAMYKLHLSTTEEYPQGSVKSSSVVWTTNTGLIQNIKIIDGSNETTKLRVTLNENQYGNAVDPIIWSWHIWAPEAIVGSLDYETETSANRGIINVSNTAFINPVKSIGVPLKTILMDRDLGALMMFLEEASAGSASYIYSFIPQISKSGGLYFQWGRKDPLPVFINAGGHYDFGTAVGSQGSIYKNINRYTIRTQSGPMSNGIIPYSGTIDSTSYTTNYAKEFSTDYSSAFVSADAKKDKIKKVLMYSVNNPLYFLYHNPSNETNQFKKVREWIFDENGQFTNR
;
A
#
# COMPACT_ATOMS: atom_id res chain seq x y z
N MET A 1 30.77 20.93 37.89
CA MET A 1 31.36 20.04 36.86
C MET A 1 30.53 18.77 36.88
N VAL A 2 29.48 18.69 36.07
CA VAL A 2 28.58 17.51 36.02
C VAL A 2 29.25 16.47 35.15
N HIS A 3 29.80 15.41 35.76
CA HIS A 3 30.21 14.23 35.02
C HIS A 3 28.95 13.41 34.72
N LEU A 4 28.43 13.52 33.49
CA LEU A 4 27.37 12.64 33.02
C LEU A 4 28.02 11.28 32.63
N MET A 5 28.20 10.39 33.60
CA MET A 5 28.52 8.99 33.31
C MET A 5 27.21 8.21 33.17
N ALA A 6 26.80 7.95 31.94
CA ALA A 6 25.76 6.98 31.65
C ALA A 6 26.37 5.57 31.79
N HIS A 7 26.02 4.86 32.86
CA HIS A 7 26.35 3.45 32.99
C HIS A 7 25.13 2.58 32.65
N TRP A 8 25.27 1.78 31.60
CA TRP A 8 24.40 0.64 31.35
C TRP A 8 24.82 -0.48 32.31
N VAL A 9 24.05 -0.70 33.38
CA VAL A 9 24.29 -1.83 34.28
C VAL A 9 23.56 -3.05 33.71
N LEU A 10 24.32 -4.03 33.23
CA LEU A 10 23.82 -5.38 32.97
C LEU A 10 24.02 -6.21 34.25
N PRO A 11 22.97 -6.73 34.90
CA PRO A 11 23.13 -7.74 35.93
C PRO A 11 23.67 -9.02 35.29
N ASP A 12 24.74 -9.56 35.85
CA ASP A 12 25.30 -10.87 35.49
C ASP A 12 24.24 -11.97 35.69
N ARG A 13 23.59 -12.39 34.59
CA ARG A 13 23.18 -13.76 34.24
C ARG A 13 22.15 -13.74 33.09
N GLY A 14 22.61 -14.17 31.91
CA GLY A 14 21.76 -14.54 30.76
C GLY A 14 21.74 -13.51 29.62
N PRO A 15 21.45 -13.92 28.37
CA PRO A 15 21.44 -13.02 27.21
C PRO A 15 20.14 -12.21 27.21
N TRP A 16 20.23 -10.91 27.53
CA TRP A 16 19.07 -10.01 27.53
C TRP A 16 19.21 -8.94 26.44
N TYR A 17 18.19 -8.84 25.58
CA TYR A 17 18.08 -7.85 24.52
C TYR A 17 17.40 -6.58 25.04
N GLY A 18 18.19 -5.53 25.31
CA GLY A 18 17.72 -4.14 25.41
C GLY A 18 17.74 -3.51 26.81
N PRO A 19 17.81 -2.16 26.89
CA PRO A 19 17.87 -1.42 28.15
C PRO A 19 16.50 -1.32 28.84
N ARG A 20 16.45 -1.65 30.14
CA ARG A 20 15.21 -1.71 30.94
C ARG A 20 15.03 -0.56 31.95
N GLN A 21 16.07 0.22 32.20
CA GLN A 21 16.10 1.20 33.26
C GLN A 21 17.02 2.36 32.87
N LEU A 22 16.58 3.58 33.17
CA LEU A 22 17.45 4.75 33.15
C LEU A 22 17.74 5.16 34.60
N GLY A 23 18.99 4.97 35.01
CA GLY A 23 19.52 5.51 36.25
C GLY A 23 20.22 6.84 35.98
N TYR A 24 19.93 7.87 36.76
CA TYR A 24 20.78 9.07 36.81
C TYR A 24 21.24 9.33 38.24
N VAL A 25 22.48 9.81 38.39
CA VAL A 25 23.04 10.22 39.66
C VAL A 25 23.01 11.75 39.71
N SER A 26 22.17 12.33 40.58
CA SER A 26 22.22 13.77 40.81
C SER A 26 23.51 14.15 41.54
N ASP A 27 24.00 15.38 41.33
CA ASP A 27 25.21 15.92 41.97
C ASP A 27 25.23 15.62 43.48
N PRO A 28 26.18 14.82 43.98
CA PRO A 28 26.25 14.43 45.39
C PRO A 28 26.46 15.63 46.33
N GLY A 29 26.86 16.80 45.83
CA GLY A 29 27.05 18.01 46.62
C GLY A 29 25.78 18.79 46.97
N SER A 30 24.60 18.43 46.42
CA SER A 30 23.36 19.23 46.56
C SER A 30 22.20 18.54 47.27
N VAL A 31 22.39 17.32 47.79
CA VAL A 31 21.34 16.55 48.48
C VAL A 31 21.39 16.81 49.99
N LYS A 32 20.32 17.39 50.56
CA LYS A 32 20.19 17.66 52.01
C LYS A 32 19.73 16.45 52.85
N GLU A 33 19.58 15.27 52.25
CA GLU A 33 19.05 14.08 52.94
C GLU A 33 20.11 13.00 53.22
N THR A 34 19.82 12.20 54.25
CA THR A 34 20.74 11.30 54.95
C THR A 34 21.40 10.21 54.10
N ALA A 35 22.59 9.80 54.56
CA ALA A 35 23.66 9.01 53.94
C ALA A 35 23.33 7.66 53.25
N ASN A 36 22.06 7.24 53.16
CA ASN A 36 21.68 5.96 52.55
C ASN A 36 21.03 6.06 51.16
N ASN A 37 20.71 7.26 50.68
CA ASN A 37 20.18 7.47 49.33
C ASN A 37 21.11 8.40 48.53
N PHE A 38 22.27 7.89 48.13
CA PHE A 38 23.13 8.55 47.15
C PHE A 38 22.39 8.68 45.82
N GLY A 39 21.75 9.83 45.58
CA GLY A 39 21.41 10.46 44.29
C GLY A 39 20.91 9.61 43.11
N TYR A 40 20.63 8.32 43.30
CA TYR A 40 20.39 7.35 42.25
C TYR A 40 18.89 7.31 42.01
N TYR A 41 18.47 8.10 41.03
CA TYR A 41 17.10 8.13 40.59
C TYR A 41 16.94 7.16 39.44
N THR A 42 15.97 6.26 39.58
CA THR A 42 15.69 5.23 38.60
C THR A 42 14.30 5.43 38.06
N ILE A 43 14.21 5.70 36.76
CA ILE A 43 12.93 5.70 36.08
C ILE A 43 12.69 4.29 35.57
N ASN A 44 11.69 3.62 36.17
CA ASN A 44 11.26 2.27 35.80
C ASN A 44 9.91 2.35 35.07
N SER A 45 9.76 1.63 33.97
CA SER A 45 8.43 1.36 33.40
C SER A 45 7.76 0.28 34.25
N ILE A 46 6.71 0.64 34.99
CA ILE A 46 6.02 -0.24 35.96
C ILE A 46 4.95 -1.15 35.33
N SER A 47 4.91 -1.30 34.00
CA SER A 47 3.91 -2.13 33.31
C SER A 47 4.54 -3.01 32.23
N HIS A 48 5.10 -4.18 32.58
CA HIS A 48 5.52 -5.15 31.56
C HIS A 48 5.21 -6.59 31.95
N ASP A 49 4.03 -7.07 31.51
CA ASP A 49 3.78 -8.49 31.20
C ASP A 49 4.13 -8.82 29.72
N GLY A 50 4.92 -7.96 29.05
CA GLY A 50 5.12 -7.97 27.60
C GLY A 50 6.59 -8.00 27.15
N ASN A 51 6.81 -8.36 25.88
CA ASN A 51 8.12 -8.44 25.23
C ASN A 51 8.74 -7.03 25.02
N THR A 52 10.07 -6.96 24.86
CA THR A 52 10.85 -5.69 24.77
C THR A 52 10.57 -4.79 23.55
N HIS A 53 9.72 -5.20 22.61
CA HIS A 53 9.24 -4.31 21.54
C HIS A 53 8.00 -3.49 21.96
N GLU A 54 7.43 -3.76 23.15
CA GLU A 54 6.26 -3.08 23.70
C GLU A 54 6.63 -1.98 24.71
N THR A 55 7.93 -1.70 24.93
CA THR A 55 8.35 -0.58 25.78
C THR A 55 8.06 0.76 25.12
N VAL A 56 7.26 1.60 25.79
CA VAL A 56 7.02 2.99 25.44
C VAL A 56 8.33 3.76 25.64
N GLY A 57 9.08 4.01 24.57
CA GLY A 57 10.31 4.78 24.63
C GLY A 57 10.04 6.19 25.14
N SER A 58 10.74 6.62 26.20
CA SER A 58 10.81 8.02 26.61
C SER A 58 11.52 8.82 25.51
N LYS A 59 10.76 9.46 24.62
CA LYS A 59 11.30 10.07 23.39
C LYS A 59 12.30 11.20 23.66
N CYS A 60 12.15 11.96 24.75
CA CYS A 60 13.15 12.93 25.24
C CYS A 60 12.96 13.18 26.74
N ILE A 61 14.04 13.40 27.49
CA ILE A 61 14.01 14.02 28.83
C ILE A 61 14.58 15.43 28.66
N LYS A 62 13.79 16.45 28.98
CA LYS A 62 14.28 17.83 29.05
C LYS A 62 14.95 18.02 30.41
N ASP A 63 16.25 18.31 30.41
CA ASP A 63 16.97 18.58 31.66
C ASP A 63 16.32 19.79 32.36
N PRO A 64 15.81 19.63 33.60
CA PRO A 64 15.24 20.76 34.35
C PRO A 64 16.28 21.86 34.64
N ASN A 65 17.57 21.57 34.56
CA ASN A 65 18.67 22.51 34.73
C ASN A 65 19.19 23.10 33.41
N ASN A 66 18.49 22.91 32.28
CA ASN A 66 18.89 23.43 30.97
C ASN A 66 19.18 24.95 30.98
N ALA A 67 18.59 25.72 31.90
CA ALA A 67 18.84 27.14 32.07
C ALA A 67 20.20 27.49 32.73
N PHE A 68 20.87 26.51 33.35
CA PHE A 68 22.15 26.67 34.05
C PHE A 68 23.33 26.00 33.33
N ILE A 69 23.07 25.37 32.17
CA ILE A 69 24.10 24.74 31.35
C ILE A 69 24.91 25.85 30.65
N PRO A 70 26.25 25.89 30.81
CA PRO A 70 27.09 26.86 30.12
C PRO A 70 26.99 26.70 28.59
N ASN A 71 27.11 27.82 27.85
CA ASN A 71 27.03 27.84 26.38
C ASN A 71 28.01 26.87 25.66
N ALA A 72 29.05 26.40 26.35
CA ALA A 72 29.99 25.39 25.84
C ALA A 72 29.36 23.99 25.60
N PHE A 73 28.14 23.76 26.07
CA PHE A 73 27.38 22.51 25.87
C PHE A 73 26.07 22.73 25.10
N GLU A 74 25.91 23.88 24.44
CA GLU A 74 24.78 24.06 23.53
C GLU A 74 24.82 22.99 22.45
N THR A 75 23.63 22.46 22.11
CA THR A 75 23.52 21.50 21.02
C THR A 75 23.85 22.22 19.71
N GLU A 76 25.03 21.97 19.19
CA GLU A 76 25.39 22.40 17.84
C GLU A 76 24.65 21.52 16.84
N PHE A 77 23.63 22.09 16.19
CA PHE A 77 23.00 21.45 15.06
C PHE A 77 23.92 21.60 13.85
N ILE A 78 24.43 20.47 13.36
CA ILE A 78 25.06 20.43 12.04
C ILE A 78 23.95 20.68 11.03
N SER A 79 24.02 21.80 10.30
CA SER A 79 23.10 22.04 9.19
C SER A 79 23.27 20.92 8.16
N SER A 80 22.22 20.13 7.96
CA SER A 80 22.15 19.29 6.77
C SER A 80 22.15 20.22 5.55
N GLN A 81 22.75 19.76 4.44
CA GLN A 81 22.56 20.38 3.13
C GLN A 81 21.07 20.73 2.94
N ASN A 82 20.78 21.89 2.35
CA ASN A 82 19.40 22.38 2.17
C ASN A 82 18.54 21.31 1.48
N GLU A 83 17.83 20.53 2.28
CA GLU A 83 16.80 19.59 1.84
C GLU A 83 15.72 20.41 1.12
N GLU A 84 15.53 20.18 -0.18
CA GLU A 84 14.57 20.93 -1.00
C GLU A 84 13.15 20.89 -0.40
N TYR A 85 12.81 19.79 0.25
CA TYR A 85 11.50 19.57 0.88
C TYR A 85 11.64 18.88 2.25
N THR A 86 10.83 19.30 3.22
CA THR A 86 10.81 18.68 4.56
C THR A 86 10.25 17.25 4.53
N ILE A 87 10.63 16.42 5.50
CA ILE A 87 10.07 15.06 5.67
C ILE A 87 8.54 15.10 5.81
N SER A 88 7.99 16.11 6.50
CA SER A 88 6.54 16.29 6.63
C SER A 88 5.87 16.52 5.27
N THR A 89 6.48 17.34 4.41
CA THR A 89 6.03 17.58 3.04
C THR A 89 6.03 16.28 2.23
N LEU A 90 7.12 15.52 2.27
CA LEU A 90 7.23 14.24 1.56
C LEU A 90 6.22 13.20 2.05
N ASN A 91 6.02 13.10 3.37
CA ASN A 91 5.02 12.22 3.96
C ASN A 91 3.58 12.60 3.54
N ASN A 92 3.33 13.89 3.29
CA ASN A 92 2.04 14.32 2.77
C ASN A 92 1.89 13.97 1.28
N TRP A 93 2.94 14.14 0.46
CA TRP A 93 2.92 13.72 -0.94
C TRP A 93 2.77 12.21 -1.12
N ALA A 94 3.35 11.41 -0.21
CA ALA A 94 3.19 9.96 -0.19
C ALA A 94 1.72 9.50 -0.05
N LYS A 95 0.84 10.36 0.47
CA LYS A 95 -0.60 10.08 0.65
C LYS A 95 -1.45 10.37 -0.59
N ASP A 96 -0.90 10.97 -1.65
CA ASP A 96 -1.66 11.20 -2.89
C ASP A 96 -2.19 9.85 -3.46
N PRO A 97 -3.30 9.85 -4.21
CA PRO A 97 -3.91 8.61 -4.67
C PRO A 97 -3.04 7.83 -5.68
N THR A 98 -3.15 6.50 -5.66
CA THR A 98 -2.52 5.60 -6.65
C THR A 98 -3.50 5.06 -7.68
N SER A 99 -4.80 5.22 -7.44
CA SER A 99 -5.87 4.78 -8.33
C SER A 99 -6.81 5.95 -8.58
N TYR A 100 -7.17 6.15 -9.84
CA TYR A 100 -8.02 7.24 -10.28
C TYR A 100 -9.23 6.67 -11.01
N VAL A 101 -10.41 7.14 -10.63
CA VAL A 101 -11.67 6.83 -11.30
C VAL A 101 -12.04 7.99 -12.21
N GLU A 102 -12.48 7.68 -13.43
CA GLU A 102 -13.00 8.67 -14.37
C GLU A 102 -14.14 8.06 -15.19
N TYR A 103 -15.26 8.77 -15.30
CA TYR A 103 -16.44 8.25 -15.97
C TYR A 103 -16.42 8.63 -17.46
N THR A 104 -16.34 7.62 -18.33
CA THR A 104 -16.35 7.81 -19.79
C THR A 104 -17.73 7.60 -20.41
N ASN A 105 -18.68 7.03 -19.65
CA ASN A 105 -20.02 6.72 -20.12
C ASN A 105 -20.85 8.00 -20.30
N SER A 106 -21.19 8.33 -21.55
CA SER A 106 -21.98 9.52 -21.88
C SER A 106 -23.38 9.53 -21.23
N SER A 107 -23.93 8.38 -20.88
CA SER A 107 -25.25 8.26 -20.26
C SER A 107 -25.24 8.36 -18.73
N VAL A 108 -24.06 8.31 -18.10
CA VAL A 108 -23.94 8.41 -16.64
C VAL A 108 -23.96 9.87 -16.18
N THR A 109 -24.72 10.14 -15.12
CA THR A 109 -24.75 11.45 -14.44
C THR A 109 -23.89 11.40 -13.19
N THR A 110 -22.90 12.27 -13.09
CA THR A 110 -22.00 12.40 -11.95
C THR A 110 -22.41 13.58 -11.06
N ALA A 111 -22.04 13.55 -9.78
CA ALA A 111 -22.30 14.66 -8.86
C ALA A 111 -21.47 15.90 -9.22
N LYS A 112 -20.25 15.71 -9.75
CA LYS A 112 -19.39 16.79 -10.26
C LYS A 112 -19.16 16.57 -11.76
N PRO A 113 -19.39 17.57 -12.62
CA PRO A 113 -19.13 17.45 -14.06
C PRO A 113 -17.67 17.12 -14.40
N THR A 114 -16.73 17.51 -13.54
CA THR A 114 -15.29 17.19 -13.67
C THR A 114 -14.98 15.71 -13.55
N ASP A 115 -15.84 14.91 -12.95
CA ASP A 115 -15.62 13.45 -12.82
C ASP A 115 -15.92 12.71 -14.14
N LYS A 116 -16.32 13.45 -15.18
CA LYS A 116 -16.69 12.96 -16.51
C LYS A 116 -16.06 13.80 -17.63
N ASP A 117 -15.00 14.55 -17.33
CA ASP A 117 -14.31 15.35 -18.34
C ASP A 117 -13.36 14.50 -19.22
N ARG A 118 -13.17 13.22 -18.83
CA ARG A 118 -12.31 12.21 -19.47
C ARG A 118 -10.82 12.57 -19.39
N VAL A 119 -10.44 13.43 -18.45
CA VAL A 119 -9.08 13.93 -18.27
C VAL A 119 -8.63 13.73 -16.83
N ILE A 120 -7.80 12.71 -16.63
CA ILE A 120 -7.18 12.46 -15.34
C ILE A 120 -5.86 13.24 -15.27
N THR A 121 -5.69 14.01 -14.20
CA THR A 121 -4.43 14.71 -13.90
C THR A 121 -3.80 14.15 -12.63
N VAL A 122 -2.72 13.41 -12.79
CA VAL A 122 -2.00 12.72 -11.71
C VAL A 122 -0.76 13.54 -11.31
N PRO A 123 -0.65 14.02 -10.06
CA PRO A 123 0.58 14.66 -9.58
C PRO A 123 1.70 13.62 -9.41
N LEU A 124 2.88 13.89 -9.95
CA LEU A 124 4.01 12.95 -9.87
C LEU A 124 4.83 13.10 -8.58
N ARG A 125 4.55 14.12 -7.76
CA ARG A 125 5.21 14.36 -6.47
C ARG A 125 5.19 13.16 -5.53
N LYS A 126 4.16 12.30 -5.62
CA LYS A 126 4.12 11.02 -4.90
C LYS A 126 5.23 10.07 -5.31
N ALA A 127 5.52 9.94 -6.60
CA ALA A 127 6.58 9.08 -7.09
C ALA A 127 7.93 9.51 -6.52
N TYR A 128 8.21 10.82 -6.54
CA TYR A 128 9.43 11.39 -5.97
C TYR A 128 9.52 11.19 -4.45
N ALA A 129 8.41 11.43 -3.72
CA ALA A 129 8.37 11.21 -2.27
C ALA A 129 8.57 9.74 -1.90
N MET A 130 7.85 8.82 -2.54
CA MET A 130 7.99 7.39 -2.30
C MET A 130 9.39 6.89 -2.63
N TYR A 131 9.97 7.37 -3.73
CA TYR A 131 11.33 7.02 -4.10
C TYR A 131 12.32 7.43 -3.02
N LYS A 132 12.32 8.72 -2.64
CA LYS A 132 13.25 9.27 -1.66
C LYS A 132 13.09 8.60 -0.28
N LEU A 133 11.85 8.49 0.22
CA LEU A 133 11.57 7.96 1.56
C LEU A 133 11.78 6.45 1.67
N HIS A 134 11.34 5.68 0.67
CA HIS A 134 11.12 4.24 0.83
C HIS A 134 11.84 3.35 -0.18
N LEU A 135 12.33 3.88 -1.30
CA LEU A 135 12.98 3.04 -2.33
C LEU A 135 14.49 3.32 -2.46
N SER A 136 14.91 4.56 -2.24
CA SER A 136 16.30 4.98 -2.33
C SER A 136 17.11 4.50 -1.12
N THR A 137 18.24 3.84 -1.38
CA THR A 137 19.19 3.44 -0.33
C THR A 137 20.06 4.60 0.13
N THR A 138 20.17 5.67 -0.68
CA THR A 138 20.93 6.89 -0.37
C THR A 138 20.05 8.04 0.10
N GLU A 139 18.72 7.85 0.11
CA GLU A 139 17.73 8.90 0.44
C GLU A 139 17.79 10.10 -0.53
N GLU A 140 18.34 9.87 -1.72
CA GLU A 140 18.34 10.83 -2.82
C GLU A 140 17.09 10.67 -3.70
N TYR A 141 16.75 11.74 -4.43
CA TYR A 141 15.78 11.70 -5.51
C TYR A 141 16.28 10.83 -6.68
N PRO A 142 15.38 10.31 -7.52
CA PRO A 142 15.78 9.57 -8.70
C PRO A 142 16.66 10.44 -9.62
N GLN A 143 17.80 9.90 -10.04
CA GLN A 143 18.72 10.59 -10.94
C GLN A 143 18.25 10.49 -12.40
N GLY A 144 18.38 11.59 -13.15
CA GLY A 144 18.04 11.66 -14.58
C GLY A 144 16.63 12.19 -14.86
N SER A 145 16.36 12.50 -16.14
CA SER A 145 15.04 12.94 -16.60
C SER A 145 14.13 11.74 -16.84
N VAL A 146 13.55 11.15 -15.79
CA VAL A 146 12.56 10.09 -15.96
C VAL A 146 11.22 10.71 -16.37
N LYS A 147 11.16 11.14 -17.63
CA LYS A 147 10.00 11.84 -18.24
C LYS A 147 9.38 11.01 -19.35
N SER A 148 9.27 9.70 -19.14
CA SER A 148 8.56 8.80 -20.05
C SER A 148 7.36 8.20 -19.35
N SER A 149 6.19 8.30 -19.98
CA SER A 149 4.96 7.62 -19.59
C SER A 149 4.65 6.49 -20.58
N SER A 150 4.02 5.42 -20.13
CA SER A 150 3.62 4.30 -21.00
C SER A 150 2.48 3.51 -20.40
N VAL A 151 1.82 2.63 -21.13
CA VAL A 151 0.80 1.73 -20.56
C VAL A 151 1.46 0.38 -20.30
N VAL A 152 1.68 0.06 -19.03
CA VAL A 152 2.15 -1.26 -18.58
C VAL A 152 1.22 -2.33 -19.11
N TRP A 153 -0.07 -2.22 -18.82
CA TRP A 153 -1.09 -3.12 -19.34
C TRP A 153 -2.46 -2.44 -19.38
N THR A 154 -3.33 -2.97 -20.23
CA THR A 154 -4.74 -2.58 -20.32
C THR A 154 -5.65 -3.77 -20.64
N THR A 155 -6.89 -3.71 -20.16
CA THR A 155 -8.00 -4.58 -20.60
C THR A 155 -8.68 -4.08 -21.87
N ASN A 156 -8.54 -2.79 -22.19
CA ASN A 156 -9.14 -2.16 -23.35
C ASN A 156 -8.13 -1.20 -24.01
N THR A 157 -7.68 -1.54 -25.21
CA THR A 157 -6.72 -0.73 -25.99
C THR A 157 -7.33 0.55 -26.54
N GLY A 158 -8.66 0.65 -26.55
CA GLY A 158 -9.37 1.87 -26.90
C GLY A 158 -9.53 2.84 -25.73
N LEU A 159 -9.21 2.46 -24.49
CA LEU A 159 -9.51 3.28 -23.32
C LEU A 159 -8.72 4.60 -23.28
N ILE A 160 -7.40 4.52 -23.38
CA ILE A 160 -6.53 5.70 -23.29
C ILE A 160 -6.36 6.27 -24.70
N GLN A 161 -6.75 7.55 -24.84
CA GLN A 161 -6.56 8.31 -26.06
C GLN A 161 -5.16 8.91 -26.14
N ASN A 162 -4.69 9.51 -25.04
CA ASN A 162 -3.42 10.20 -25.02
C ASN A 162 -2.83 10.26 -23.61
N ILE A 163 -1.51 10.28 -23.53
CA ILE A 163 -0.76 10.43 -22.29
C ILE A 163 0.31 11.47 -22.51
N LYS A 164 0.41 12.46 -21.62
CA LYS A 164 1.46 13.47 -21.66
C LYS A 164 1.90 13.88 -20.28
N ILE A 165 3.20 14.15 -20.14
CA ILE A 165 3.75 14.77 -18.94
C ILE A 165 3.73 16.29 -19.13
N ILE A 166 3.11 16.98 -18.18
CA ILE A 166 3.20 18.42 -18.02
C ILE A 166 4.39 18.68 -17.12
N ASP A 167 5.46 19.19 -17.72
CA ASP A 167 6.73 19.39 -17.05
C ASP A 167 6.67 20.49 -15.97
N GLY A 168 7.51 20.37 -14.96
CA GLY A 168 7.55 21.27 -13.80
C GLY A 168 8.62 20.83 -12.80
N SER A 169 8.60 21.42 -11.59
CA SER A 169 9.38 20.93 -10.45
C SER A 169 8.84 19.59 -9.93
N ASN A 170 9.57 18.95 -9.01
CA ASN A 170 9.15 17.70 -8.34
C ASN A 170 7.75 17.81 -7.73
N GLU A 171 7.35 19.00 -7.26
CA GLU A 171 6.02 19.27 -6.70
C GLU A 171 4.93 19.49 -7.77
N THR A 172 5.28 20.13 -8.89
CA THR A 172 4.31 20.70 -9.84
C THR A 172 4.12 19.87 -11.11
N THR A 173 5.04 18.96 -11.41
CA THR A 173 4.95 18.08 -12.59
C THR A 173 3.81 17.07 -12.46
N LYS A 174 3.10 16.88 -13.56
CA LYS A 174 1.84 16.13 -13.61
C LYS A 174 1.79 15.24 -14.85
N LEU A 175 1.25 14.04 -14.71
CA LEU A 175 0.83 13.21 -15.82
C LEU A 175 -0.62 13.54 -16.15
N ARG A 176 -0.89 13.87 -17.42
CA ARG A 176 -2.24 14.03 -17.94
C ARG A 176 -2.57 12.84 -18.83
N VAL A 177 -3.62 12.12 -18.46
CA VAL A 177 -4.19 11.00 -19.21
C VAL A 177 -5.54 11.45 -19.76
N THR A 178 -5.75 11.27 -21.06
CA THR A 178 -7.03 11.55 -21.72
C THR A 178 -7.65 10.23 -22.16
N LEU A 179 -8.94 10.04 -21.86
CA LEU A 179 -9.68 8.82 -22.13
C LEU A 179 -10.65 9.02 -23.31
N ASN A 180 -10.89 7.96 -24.07
CA ASN A 180 -11.92 7.95 -25.10
C ASN A 180 -13.32 7.79 -24.49
N GLU A 181 -14.31 8.39 -25.13
CA GLU A 181 -15.72 8.27 -24.73
C GLU A 181 -16.23 6.84 -24.85
N ASN A 182 -17.09 6.43 -23.91
CA ASN A 182 -17.75 5.12 -23.92
C ASN A 182 -16.76 3.94 -24.03
N GLN A 183 -15.54 4.14 -23.52
CA GLN A 183 -14.54 3.10 -23.37
C GLN A 183 -14.35 2.81 -21.89
N TYR A 184 -14.44 1.54 -21.53
CA TYR A 184 -14.37 1.07 -20.15
C TYR A 184 -13.20 0.11 -19.99
N GLY A 185 -12.62 0.06 -18.79
CA GLY A 185 -11.50 -0.83 -18.52
C GLY A 185 -10.57 -0.33 -17.43
N ASN A 186 -9.46 -1.05 -17.32
CA ASN A 186 -8.37 -0.81 -16.40
C ASN A 186 -7.06 -0.67 -17.17
N ALA A 187 -6.25 0.31 -16.80
CA ALA A 187 -4.89 0.49 -17.32
C ALA A 187 -3.90 0.88 -16.21
N VAL A 188 -2.63 0.51 -16.38
CA VAL A 188 -1.53 0.89 -15.48
C VAL A 188 -0.45 1.63 -16.26
N ASP A 189 0.11 2.72 -15.73
CA ASP A 189 1.16 3.52 -16.39
C ASP A 189 2.42 3.68 -15.50
N PRO A 190 3.67 3.43 -15.97
CA PRO A 190 4.88 3.62 -15.18
C PRO A 190 5.61 4.95 -15.45
N ILE A 191 5.89 5.70 -14.39
CA ILE A 191 6.82 6.83 -14.28
C ILE A 191 7.47 6.79 -12.88
N ILE A 192 8.63 6.14 -12.68
CA ILE A 192 9.28 5.95 -11.34
C ILE A 192 8.38 5.19 -10.31
N TRP A 193 7.11 5.03 -10.63
CA TRP A 193 5.96 4.64 -9.85
C TRP A 193 4.87 4.28 -10.87
N SER A 194 3.78 3.67 -10.44
CA SER A 194 2.67 3.41 -11.34
C SER A 194 1.32 3.69 -10.71
N TRP A 195 0.38 4.04 -11.58
CA TRP A 195 -0.98 4.41 -11.21
C TRP A 195 -1.98 3.54 -11.95
N HIS A 196 -3.08 3.23 -11.27
CA HIS A 196 -4.22 2.53 -11.84
C HIS A 196 -5.25 3.54 -12.33
N ILE A 197 -5.57 3.46 -13.61
CA ILE A 197 -6.65 4.20 -14.24
C ILE A 197 -7.86 3.26 -14.37
N TRP A 198 -8.98 3.66 -13.79
CA TRP A 198 -10.21 2.87 -13.73
C TRP A 198 -11.38 3.65 -14.34
N ALA A 199 -11.94 3.11 -15.42
CA ALA A 199 -13.12 3.67 -16.09
C ALA A 199 -14.29 2.68 -15.98
N PRO A 200 -15.10 2.75 -14.92
CA PRO A 200 -16.26 1.88 -14.72
C PRO A 200 -17.41 2.25 -15.67
N GLU A 201 -18.31 1.29 -15.92
CA GLU A 201 -19.50 1.47 -16.76
C GLU A 201 -20.62 2.22 -16.04
N ALA A 202 -20.67 2.13 -14.72
CA ALA A 202 -21.68 2.75 -13.85
C ALA A 202 -21.03 3.49 -12.68
N ILE A 203 -21.75 4.47 -12.11
CA ILE A 203 -21.31 5.21 -10.91
C ILE A 203 -20.91 4.24 -9.80
N VAL A 204 -19.75 4.50 -9.19
CA VAL A 204 -19.29 3.78 -8.00
C VAL A 204 -20.03 4.34 -6.80
N GLY A 205 -20.82 3.50 -6.15
CA GLY A 205 -21.49 3.82 -4.90
C GLY A 205 -20.54 3.76 -3.70
N SER A 206 -21.00 4.29 -2.58
CA SER A 206 -20.30 4.24 -1.31
C SER A 206 -21.17 3.61 -0.23
N LEU A 207 -20.56 2.80 0.64
CA LEU A 207 -21.19 2.18 1.80
C LEU A 207 -20.47 2.66 3.06
N ASP A 208 -21.20 3.34 3.93
CA ASP A 208 -20.71 3.66 5.27
C ASP A 208 -20.74 2.42 6.14
N TYR A 209 -19.57 2.02 6.65
CA TYR A 209 -19.43 0.91 7.56
C TYR A 209 -18.78 1.38 8.87
N GLU A 210 -19.45 1.11 9.98
CA GLU A 210 -18.93 1.34 11.32
C GLU A 210 -18.82 0.00 12.03
N THR A 211 -17.66 -0.30 12.62
CA THR A 211 -17.40 -1.62 13.21
C THR A 211 -18.25 -1.90 14.44
N GLU A 212 -18.67 -0.87 15.18
CA GLU A 212 -19.43 -1.02 16.43
C GLU A 212 -20.70 -0.17 16.38
N THR A 213 -21.82 -0.79 16.02
CA THR A 213 -23.15 -0.17 16.03
C THR A 213 -24.14 -1.08 16.73
N SER A 214 -25.33 -0.56 17.07
CA SER A 214 -26.42 -1.41 17.56
C SER A 214 -26.85 -2.43 16.49
N ALA A 215 -26.77 -2.07 15.20
CA ALA A 215 -27.18 -2.91 14.09
C ALA A 215 -26.26 -4.12 13.87
N ASN A 216 -24.94 -3.96 14.04
CA ASN A 216 -23.97 -5.04 13.90
C ASN A 216 -23.64 -5.76 15.22
N ARG A 217 -24.37 -5.44 16.30
CA ARG A 217 -24.20 -6.02 17.64
C ARG A 217 -22.82 -5.77 18.25
N GLY A 218 -22.14 -4.70 17.84
CA GLY A 218 -20.90 -4.23 18.44
C GLY A 218 -21.13 -3.48 19.75
N ILE A 219 -22.25 -2.75 19.85
CA ILE A 219 -22.69 -2.16 21.13
C ILE A 219 -23.26 -3.27 22.04
N ILE A 220 -22.72 -3.36 23.25
CA ILE A 220 -23.15 -4.28 24.30
C ILE A 220 -24.33 -3.65 25.05
N ASN A 221 -25.45 -4.37 25.10
CA ASN A 221 -26.56 -3.99 25.98
C ASN A 221 -26.19 -4.35 27.42
N VAL A 222 -25.77 -3.35 28.20
CA VAL A 222 -25.59 -3.49 29.64
C VAL A 222 -26.84 -2.97 30.37
N SER A 223 -27.30 -3.70 31.38
CA SER A 223 -28.45 -3.30 32.21
C SER A 223 -28.14 -2.08 33.10
N ASN A 224 -26.86 -1.76 33.28
CA ASN A 224 -26.40 -0.63 34.07
C ASN A 224 -26.39 0.66 33.24
N THR A 225 -27.11 1.69 33.69
CA THR A 225 -27.20 3.00 33.02
C THR A 225 -25.95 3.87 33.17
N ALA A 226 -24.92 3.43 33.90
CA ALA A 226 -23.69 4.18 34.12
C ALA A 226 -22.76 4.24 32.87
N PHE A 227 -22.95 3.36 31.89
CA PHE A 227 -22.14 3.32 30.67
C PHE A 227 -23.04 3.53 29.45
N ILE A 228 -22.75 4.56 28.66
CA ILE A 228 -23.45 4.86 27.42
C ILE A 228 -22.71 4.15 26.27
N ASN A 229 -23.41 3.27 25.56
CA ASN A 229 -22.92 2.53 24.39
C ASN A 229 -21.56 1.82 24.58
N PRO A 230 -21.40 0.94 25.58
CA PRO A 230 -20.18 0.16 25.70
C PRO A 230 -20.01 -0.75 24.47
N VAL A 231 -18.81 -0.85 23.91
CA VAL A 231 -18.51 -1.63 22.69
C VAL A 231 -17.74 -2.91 23.02
N LYS A 232 -17.80 -3.92 22.15
CA LYS A 232 -17.06 -5.20 22.31
C LYS A 232 -15.58 -5.07 22.02
N SER A 233 -15.24 -4.14 21.14
CA SER A 233 -13.88 -3.84 20.73
C SER A 233 -13.08 -3.17 21.86
N ILE A 234 -11.80 -3.53 21.99
CA ILE A 234 -10.84 -2.85 22.88
C ILE A 234 -10.48 -1.44 22.35
N GLY A 235 -10.68 -1.20 21.05
CA GLY A 235 -10.38 0.05 20.37
C GLY A 235 -11.60 0.92 20.06
N VAL A 236 -11.33 2.15 19.62
CA VAL A 236 -12.36 3.10 19.14
C VAL A 236 -13.07 2.50 17.92
N PRO A 237 -14.42 2.59 17.82
CA PRO A 237 -15.16 2.18 16.63
C PRO A 237 -14.57 2.80 15.36
N LEU A 238 -14.29 1.95 14.37
CA LEU A 238 -13.75 2.39 13.10
C LEU A 238 -14.90 2.71 12.16
N LYS A 239 -15.02 3.97 11.76
CA LYS A 239 -15.90 4.41 10.69
C LYS A 239 -15.13 4.48 9.39
N THR A 240 -15.53 3.66 8.42
CA THR A 240 -14.89 3.54 7.11
C THR A 240 -15.95 3.67 6.02
N ILE A 241 -15.60 4.34 4.93
CA ILE A 241 -16.42 4.38 3.72
C ILE A 241 -15.83 3.39 2.73
N LEU A 242 -16.61 2.38 2.38
CA LEU A 242 -16.25 1.37 1.39
C LEU A 242 -16.88 1.73 0.03
N MET A 243 -16.29 1.24 -1.05
CA MET A 243 -16.96 1.28 -2.36
C MET A 243 -18.00 0.15 -2.42
N ASP A 244 -19.01 0.32 -3.27
CA ASP A 244 -20.04 -0.68 -3.52
C ASP A 244 -19.56 -1.89 -4.35
N ARG A 245 -18.29 -1.88 -4.78
CA ARG A 245 -17.65 -2.93 -5.59
C ARG A 245 -16.14 -2.93 -5.41
N ASP A 246 -15.52 -4.03 -5.81
CA ASP A 246 -14.07 -4.17 -5.79
C ASP A 246 -13.39 -3.22 -6.79
N LEU A 247 -12.17 -2.79 -6.45
CA LEU A 247 -11.39 -1.91 -7.30
C LEU A 247 -11.09 -2.59 -8.65
N GLY A 248 -11.43 -1.90 -9.74
CA GLY A 248 -11.27 -2.38 -11.11
C GLY A 248 -12.48 -3.12 -11.69
N ALA A 249 -13.53 -3.39 -10.89
CA ALA A 249 -14.80 -3.90 -11.40
C ALA A 249 -15.49 -2.84 -12.28
N LEU A 250 -16.10 -3.23 -13.40
CA LEU A 250 -16.79 -2.28 -14.28
C LEU A 250 -18.21 -1.98 -13.80
N MET A 251 -18.85 -2.94 -13.13
CA MET A 251 -20.21 -2.82 -12.58
C MET A 251 -20.28 -3.38 -11.16
N MET A 252 -21.32 -3.02 -10.41
CA MET A 252 -21.58 -3.64 -9.11
C MET A 252 -22.14 -5.06 -9.28
N PHE A 253 -21.87 -5.92 -8.30
CA PHE A 253 -22.53 -7.21 -8.21
C PHE A 253 -24.01 -7.02 -7.82
N LEU A 254 -24.90 -7.83 -8.39
CA LEU A 254 -26.33 -7.77 -8.11
C LEU A 254 -26.72 -8.83 -7.07
N GLU A 255 -27.31 -8.40 -5.97
CA GLU A 255 -27.82 -9.30 -4.92
C GLU A 255 -29.03 -10.14 -5.42
N GLU A 256 -29.80 -9.57 -6.35
CA GLU A 256 -31.00 -10.19 -6.97
C GLU A 256 -30.69 -11.43 -7.81
N ALA A 257 -29.43 -11.68 -8.16
CA ALA A 257 -29.00 -12.87 -8.90
C ALA A 257 -29.14 -14.18 -8.10
N SER A 258 -29.56 -14.12 -6.83
CA SER A 258 -29.67 -15.25 -5.91
C SER A 258 -31.04 -15.97 -5.92
N ALA A 259 -32.07 -15.44 -6.60
CA ALA A 259 -33.41 -16.04 -6.61
C ALA A 259 -34.13 -15.87 -7.97
N GLY A 260 -34.69 -16.96 -8.51
CA GLY A 260 -35.54 -16.90 -9.70
C GLY A 260 -35.41 -18.10 -10.64
N SER A 261 -36.10 -18.05 -11.79
CA SER A 261 -35.96 -19.06 -12.84
C SER A 261 -34.56 -19.01 -13.48
N ALA A 262 -34.10 -20.12 -14.06
CA ALA A 262 -32.80 -20.16 -14.74
C ALA A 262 -32.66 -19.06 -15.80
N SER A 263 -33.71 -18.82 -16.61
CA SER A 263 -33.72 -17.74 -17.62
C SER A 263 -33.59 -16.34 -17.03
N TYR A 264 -34.14 -16.12 -15.83
CA TYR A 264 -34.01 -14.86 -15.11
C TYR A 264 -32.57 -14.66 -14.61
N ILE A 265 -32.00 -15.68 -13.98
CA ILE A 265 -30.60 -15.68 -13.52
C ILE A 265 -29.63 -15.43 -14.68
N TYR A 266 -29.87 -16.01 -15.86
CA TYR A 266 -29.01 -15.81 -17.04
C TYR A 266 -28.99 -14.38 -17.56
N SER A 267 -30.04 -13.60 -17.33
CA SER A 267 -30.07 -12.19 -17.75
C SER A 267 -29.03 -11.32 -17.01
N PHE A 268 -28.58 -11.75 -15.83
CA PHE A 268 -27.59 -11.03 -15.02
C PHE A 268 -26.14 -11.44 -15.32
N ILE A 269 -25.91 -12.46 -16.12
CA ILE A 269 -24.57 -12.97 -16.46
C ILE A 269 -23.62 -11.85 -16.97
N PRO A 270 -24.02 -10.97 -17.92
CA PRO A 270 -23.15 -9.90 -18.37
C PRO A 270 -22.73 -8.98 -17.22
N GLN A 271 -23.62 -8.71 -16.28
CA GLN A 271 -23.31 -7.85 -15.15
C GLN A 271 -22.42 -8.51 -14.12
N ILE A 272 -22.72 -9.77 -13.77
CA ILE A 272 -21.88 -10.59 -12.89
C ILE A 272 -20.46 -10.71 -13.47
N SER A 273 -20.32 -10.93 -14.77
CA SER A 273 -18.99 -11.04 -15.40
C SER A 273 -18.15 -9.77 -15.26
N LYS A 274 -18.80 -8.61 -15.12
CA LYS A 274 -18.18 -7.29 -15.00
C LYS A 274 -17.99 -6.82 -13.56
N SER A 275 -18.45 -7.59 -12.57
CA SER A 275 -18.36 -7.21 -11.16
C SER A 275 -17.10 -7.69 -10.44
N GLY A 276 -16.24 -8.45 -11.12
CA GLY A 276 -14.97 -8.91 -10.55
C GLY A 276 -13.93 -7.79 -10.54
N GLY A 277 -13.26 -7.59 -9.40
CA GLY A 277 -12.14 -6.66 -9.27
C GLY A 277 -10.80 -7.23 -9.72
N LEU A 278 -9.74 -6.49 -9.41
CA LEU A 278 -8.34 -6.86 -9.65
C LEU A 278 -7.71 -7.47 -8.39
N TYR A 279 -6.63 -8.24 -8.57
CA TYR A 279 -5.86 -8.76 -7.43
C TYR A 279 -4.81 -7.76 -6.96
N PHE A 280 -4.62 -7.72 -5.65
CA PHE A 280 -3.54 -6.98 -5.03
C PHE A 280 -2.72 -7.93 -4.18
N GLN A 281 -1.41 -7.89 -4.38
CA GLN A 281 -0.49 -8.61 -3.52
C GLN A 281 -0.21 -7.77 -2.27
N TRP A 282 -0.31 -8.38 -1.09
CA TRP A 282 0.01 -7.70 0.17
C TRP A 282 1.38 -7.01 0.11
N GLY A 283 1.42 -5.74 0.50
CA GLY A 283 2.63 -4.90 0.42
C GLY A 283 2.90 -4.28 -0.95
N ARG A 284 2.06 -4.53 -1.96
CA ARG A 284 2.15 -3.88 -3.27
C ARG A 284 0.98 -2.95 -3.53
N LYS A 285 1.25 -1.91 -4.32
CA LYS A 285 0.26 -0.94 -4.78
C LYS A 285 -0.36 -1.26 -6.14
N ASP A 286 0.25 -2.16 -6.91
CA ASP A 286 -0.09 -2.38 -8.31
C ASP A 286 -1.19 -3.43 -8.46
N PRO A 287 -2.24 -3.15 -9.23
CA PRO A 287 -3.26 -4.14 -9.52
C PRO A 287 -2.74 -5.20 -10.49
N LEU A 288 -3.09 -6.45 -10.21
CA LEU A 288 -2.78 -7.60 -11.03
C LEU A 288 -4.06 -8.12 -11.73
N PRO A 289 -3.97 -8.45 -13.01
CA PRO A 289 -5.08 -9.04 -13.77
C PRO A 289 -5.38 -10.46 -13.28
N VAL A 290 -6.67 -10.78 -13.16
CA VAL A 290 -7.17 -12.08 -12.68
C VAL A 290 -7.48 -13.06 -13.82
N PHE A 291 -7.62 -12.56 -15.06
CA PHE A 291 -7.93 -13.30 -16.30
C PHE A 291 -9.21 -14.14 -16.29
N ILE A 292 -9.98 -14.09 -15.20
CA ILE A 292 -11.24 -14.80 -15.01
C ILE A 292 -12.27 -13.77 -14.57
N ASN A 293 -13.39 -13.71 -15.26
CA ASN A 293 -14.52 -12.87 -14.87
C ASN A 293 -15.33 -13.55 -13.75
N ALA A 294 -15.94 -12.75 -12.88
CA ALA A 294 -16.77 -13.29 -11.81
C ALA A 294 -17.93 -14.13 -12.39
N GLY A 295 -18.27 -15.23 -11.72
CA GLY A 295 -19.20 -16.24 -12.24
C GLY A 295 -18.63 -17.16 -13.34
N GLY A 296 -17.37 -16.96 -13.76
CA GLY A 296 -16.72 -17.66 -14.88
C GLY A 296 -16.30 -19.13 -14.66
N HIS A 297 -16.58 -19.72 -13.50
CA HIS A 297 -16.37 -21.18 -13.31
C HIS A 297 -17.39 -22.04 -14.06
N TYR A 298 -18.48 -21.45 -14.54
CA TYR A 298 -19.41 -22.13 -15.42
C TYR A 298 -19.00 -21.86 -16.88
N ASP A 299 -18.63 -22.91 -17.61
CA ASP A 299 -18.66 -22.85 -19.08
C ASP A 299 -20.14 -22.83 -19.47
N PHE A 300 -20.67 -21.62 -19.65
CA PHE A 300 -22.06 -21.40 -19.99
C PHE A 300 -22.45 -22.10 -21.31
N GLY A 301 -21.48 -22.44 -22.17
CA GLY A 301 -21.70 -23.14 -23.42
C GLY A 301 -22.20 -24.58 -23.28
N THR A 302 -21.91 -25.27 -22.18
CA THR A 302 -22.30 -26.68 -21.98
C THR A 302 -23.48 -26.85 -21.03
N ALA A 303 -23.71 -25.90 -20.13
CA ALA A 303 -24.70 -26.04 -19.06
C ALA A 303 -26.12 -25.58 -19.47
N VAL A 304 -26.29 -24.86 -20.60
CA VAL A 304 -27.51 -24.08 -20.86
C VAL A 304 -28.00 -24.09 -22.32
N GLY A 305 -28.09 -25.27 -22.97
CA GLY A 305 -28.76 -25.39 -24.27
C GLY A 305 -28.42 -24.30 -25.31
N SER A 306 -29.40 -23.79 -26.06
CA SER A 306 -29.19 -22.75 -27.09
C SER A 306 -28.83 -21.35 -26.54
N GLN A 307 -29.22 -21.02 -25.31
CA GLN A 307 -28.97 -19.70 -24.69
C GLN A 307 -27.54 -19.58 -24.13
N GLY A 308 -26.94 -20.70 -23.71
CA GLY A 308 -25.58 -20.77 -23.18
C GLY A 308 -24.48 -20.42 -24.20
N SER A 309 -24.78 -20.59 -25.49
CA SER A 309 -23.87 -20.25 -26.58
C SER A 309 -23.61 -18.74 -26.71
N ILE A 310 -24.55 -17.88 -26.26
CA ILE A 310 -24.42 -16.41 -26.29
C ILE A 310 -23.35 -15.94 -25.28
N TYR A 311 -23.17 -16.69 -24.20
CA TYR A 311 -22.25 -16.39 -23.11
C TYR A 311 -20.98 -17.23 -23.15
N LYS A 312 -20.72 -17.91 -24.27
CA LYS A 312 -19.50 -18.69 -24.48
C LYS A 312 -18.28 -17.75 -24.42
N ASN A 313 -17.24 -18.12 -23.67
CA ASN A 313 -15.98 -17.38 -23.47
C ASN A 313 -16.05 -16.08 -22.66
N ILE A 314 -17.20 -15.68 -22.09
CA ILE A 314 -17.25 -14.49 -21.22
C ILE A 314 -16.54 -14.72 -19.87
N ASN A 315 -16.22 -15.97 -19.55
CA ASN A 315 -15.62 -16.34 -18.27
C ASN A 315 -14.17 -15.90 -18.14
N ARG A 316 -13.51 -15.52 -19.24
CA ARG A 316 -12.10 -15.14 -19.26
C ARG A 316 -11.93 -13.83 -20.00
N TYR A 317 -10.92 -13.09 -19.61
CA TYR A 317 -10.47 -11.92 -20.34
C TYR A 317 -8.96 -11.96 -20.48
N THR A 318 -8.47 -11.10 -21.35
CA THR A 318 -7.07 -10.98 -21.67
C THR A 318 -6.65 -9.53 -21.59
N ILE A 319 -5.35 -9.29 -21.41
CA ILE A 319 -4.78 -7.95 -21.37
C ILE A 319 -3.83 -7.75 -22.55
N ARG A 320 -3.40 -6.50 -22.74
CA ARG A 320 -2.31 -6.16 -23.66
C ARG A 320 -1.37 -5.18 -22.98
N THR A 321 -0.09 -5.22 -23.35
CA THR A 321 0.95 -4.28 -22.88
C THR A 321 1.31 -3.31 -23.99
N GLN A 322 1.83 -2.13 -23.67
CA GLN A 322 2.40 -1.27 -24.71
C GLN A 322 3.66 -1.92 -25.30
N SER A 323 3.78 -1.96 -26.63
CA SER A 323 4.87 -2.66 -27.34
C SER A 323 5.92 -1.74 -27.94
N GLY A 324 5.79 -0.42 -27.78
CA GLY A 324 6.71 0.57 -28.33
C GLY A 324 6.34 1.99 -27.93
N PRO A 325 7.12 3.01 -28.32
CA PRO A 325 6.80 4.41 -28.00
C PRO A 325 5.50 4.84 -28.66
N MET A 326 4.76 5.73 -28.00
CA MET A 326 3.57 6.35 -28.58
C MET A 326 3.95 7.19 -29.80
N SER A 327 3.18 7.13 -30.88
CA SER A 327 3.42 7.90 -32.10
C SER A 327 2.11 8.48 -32.62
N ASN A 328 2.08 9.79 -32.88
CA ASN A 328 0.89 10.53 -33.34
C ASN A 328 -0.37 10.29 -32.49
N GLY A 329 -0.21 10.18 -31.17
CA GLY A 329 -1.34 9.93 -30.25
C GLY A 329 -1.87 8.48 -30.28
N ILE A 330 -1.18 7.56 -30.95
CA ILE A 330 -1.52 6.13 -30.98
C ILE A 330 -0.56 5.38 -30.05
N ILE A 331 -1.14 4.58 -29.17
CA ILE A 331 -0.41 3.68 -28.28
C ILE A 331 -0.30 2.31 -28.97
N PRO A 332 0.90 1.86 -29.36
CA PRO A 332 1.07 0.54 -29.94
C PRO A 332 0.96 -0.52 -28.84
N TYR A 333 0.06 -1.48 -29.03
CA TYR A 333 -0.13 -2.59 -28.09
C TYR A 333 0.42 -3.90 -28.63
N SER A 334 0.92 -4.74 -27.73
CA SER A 334 1.37 -6.09 -27.99
C SER A 334 0.22 -7.04 -28.33
N GLY A 335 0.58 -8.27 -28.67
CA GLY A 335 -0.38 -9.37 -28.74
C GLY A 335 -1.10 -9.61 -27.42
N THR A 336 -2.18 -10.37 -27.49
CA THR A 336 -2.98 -10.73 -26.33
C THR A 336 -2.18 -11.54 -25.30
N ILE A 337 -2.27 -11.15 -24.02
CA ILE A 337 -1.73 -11.92 -22.88
C ILE A 337 -2.92 -12.56 -22.16
N ASP A 338 -2.92 -13.88 -22.11
CA ASP A 338 -3.86 -14.69 -21.33
C ASP A 338 -3.23 -15.19 -20.02
N SER A 339 -3.99 -15.92 -19.22
CA SER A 339 -3.53 -16.48 -17.94
C SER A 339 -2.31 -17.41 -18.07
N THR A 340 -2.21 -18.17 -19.17
CA THR A 340 -1.11 -19.11 -19.39
C THR A 340 0.19 -18.36 -19.69
N SER A 341 0.13 -17.41 -20.63
CA SER A 341 1.23 -16.51 -20.94
C SER A 341 1.63 -15.66 -19.73
N TYR A 342 0.64 -15.19 -18.96
CA TYR A 342 0.89 -14.43 -17.74
C TYR A 342 1.70 -15.22 -16.71
N THR A 343 1.24 -16.43 -16.39
CA THR A 343 1.90 -17.30 -15.41
C THR A 343 3.33 -17.64 -15.84
N THR A 344 3.55 -17.84 -17.14
CA THR A 344 4.87 -18.19 -17.67
C THR A 344 5.85 -17.00 -17.66
N ASN A 345 5.39 -15.81 -18.03
CA ASN A 345 6.29 -14.68 -18.30
C ASN A 345 6.35 -13.65 -17.17
N TYR A 346 5.31 -13.57 -16.33
CA TYR A 346 5.14 -12.51 -15.33
C TYR A 346 5.07 -13.02 -13.89
N ALA A 347 4.95 -14.32 -13.63
CA ALA A 347 5.20 -14.87 -12.30
C ALA A 347 6.72 -15.01 -12.10
N LYS A 348 7.27 -14.35 -11.08
CA LYS A 348 8.70 -14.30 -10.79
C LYS A 348 9.00 -14.87 -9.42
N GLU A 349 9.85 -15.89 -9.39
CA GLU A 349 10.30 -16.52 -8.17
C GLU A 349 11.50 -15.75 -7.59
N PHE A 350 11.47 -15.53 -6.28
CA PHE A 350 12.50 -14.79 -5.55
C PHE A 350 13.91 -15.30 -5.87
N SER A 351 14.16 -16.60 -5.70
CA SER A 351 15.49 -17.21 -5.84
C SER A 351 16.11 -16.97 -7.20
N THR A 352 15.29 -17.02 -8.25
CA THR A 352 15.73 -17.08 -9.65
C THR A 352 15.69 -15.73 -10.34
N ASP A 353 14.66 -14.92 -10.07
CA ASP A 353 14.36 -13.76 -10.89
C ASP A 353 14.84 -12.44 -10.28
N TYR A 354 14.84 -12.30 -8.94
CA TYR A 354 15.07 -10.99 -8.31
C TYR A 354 15.83 -10.98 -6.99
N SER A 355 16.30 -12.14 -6.51
CA SER A 355 17.26 -12.22 -5.40
C SER A 355 18.56 -11.47 -5.68
N SER A 356 18.93 -11.35 -6.96
CA SER A 356 20.10 -10.62 -7.45
C SER A 356 19.98 -9.10 -7.34
N ALA A 357 18.79 -8.57 -6.98
CA ALA A 357 18.59 -7.13 -6.78
C ALA A 357 19.44 -6.56 -5.63
N PHE A 358 19.93 -7.41 -4.73
CA PHE A 358 20.77 -7.04 -3.59
C PHE A 358 21.94 -8.03 -3.42
N VAL A 359 22.95 -7.64 -2.64
CA VAL A 359 24.09 -8.49 -2.29
C VAL A 359 24.01 -8.94 -0.83
N SER A 360 24.71 -10.02 -0.48
CA SER A 360 24.68 -10.57 0.89
C SER A 360 25.12 -9.56 1.96
N ALA A 361 26.07 -8.68 1.61
CA ALA A 361 26.60 -7.61 2.46
C ALA A 361 25.61 -6.45 2.71
N ASP A 362 24.53 -6.32 1.92
CA ASP A 362 23.54 -5.26 2.14
C ASP A 362 22.89 -5.42 3.52
N ALA A 363 22.71 -4.30 4.21
CA ALA A 363 21.92 -4.28 5.44
C ALA A 363 20.48 -4.71 5.14
N LYS A 364 19.80 -5.29 6.13
CA LYS A 364 18.41 -5.78 5.97
C LYS A 364 17.50 -4.71 5.37
N LYS A 365 17.59 -3.46 5.84
CA LYS A 365 16.82 -2.32 5.31
C LYS A 365 17.04 -2.07 3.82
N ASP A 366 18.28 -2.20 3.34
CA ASP A 366 18.61 -1.92 1.95
C ASP A 366 18.15 -3.06 1.04
N LYS A 367 18.17 -4.30 1.55
CA LYS A 367 17.52 -5.44 0.89
C LYS A 367 16.02 -5.21 0.71
N ILE A 368 15.31 -4.71 1.75
CA ILE A 368 13.88 -4.32 1.64
C ILE A 368 13.71 -3.36 0.47
N LYS A 369 14.45 -2.24 0.51
CA LYS A 369 14.32 -1.15 -0.44
C LYS A 369 14.59 -1.60 -1.88
N LYS A 370 15.62 -2.43 -2.09
CA LYS A 370 15.97 -2.98 -3.40
C LYS A 370 14.90 -3.92 -3.96
N VAL A 371 14.30 -4.79 -3.14
CA VAL A 371 13.20 -5.67 -3.56
C VAL A 371 11.92 -4.86 -3.84
N LEU A 372 11.62 -3.85 -3.01
CA LEU A 372 10.51 -2.92 -3.27
C LEU A 372 10.72 -2.15 -4.57
N MET A 373 11.94 -1.63 -4.81
CA MET A 373 12.30 -0.96 -6.06
C MET A 373 12.10 -1.88 -7.26
N TYR A 374 12.53 -3.14 -7.16
CA TYR A 374 12.30 -4.14 -8.20
C TYR A 374 10.79 -4.32 -8.49
N SER A 375 9.96 -4.41 -7.45
CA SER A 375 8.51 -4.49 -7.60
C SER A 375 7.90 -3.26 -8.25
N VAL A 376 8.35 -2.05 -7.88
CA VAL A 376 7.83 -0.79 -8.41
C VAL A 376 8.18 -0.63 -9.88
N ASN A 377 9.38 -1.06 -10.28
CA ASN A 377 9.81 -1.05 -11.68
C ASN A 377 9.13 -2.14 -12.52
N ASN A 378 8.51 -3.14 -11.87
CA ASN A 378 7.85 -4.25 -12.54
C ASN A 378 6.39 -4.44 -12.05
N PRO A 379 5.50 -3.48 -12.35
CA PRO A 379 4.14 -3.45 -11.81
C PRO A 379 3.26 -4.62 -12.24
N LEU A 380 3.54 -5.28 -13.37
CA LEU A 380 2.77 -6.43 -13.86
C LEU A 380 3.26 -7.78 -13.30
N TYR A 381 4.46 -7.86 -12.73
CA TYR A 381 4.99 -9.12 -12.21
C TYR A 381 4.23 -9.56 -10.97
N PHE A 382 3.96 -10.86 -10.83
CA PHE A 382 3.57 -11.47 -9.57
C PHE A 382 4.83 -12.04 -8.91
N LEU A 383 5.16 -11.61 -7.70
CA LEU A 383 6.42 -11.99 -7.04
C LEU A 383 6.14 -13.06 -5.99
N TYR A 384 6.91 -14.14 -5.93
CA TYR A 384 6.62 -15.21 -4.98
C TYR A 384 7.87 -15.98 -4.56
N HIS A 385 7.76 -16.73 -3.46
CA HIS A 385 8.72 -17.77 -3.11
C HIS A 385 8.15 -19.13 -3.46
N ASN A 386 8.97 -20.00 -4.04
CA ASN A 386 8.60 -21.37 -4.30
C ASN A 386 8.68 -22.18 -2.99
N PRO A 387 7.56 -22.70 -2.46
CA PRO A 387 7.55 -23.46 -1.21
C PRO A 387 8.13 -24.87 -1.37
N SER A 388 8.32 -25.34 -2.62
CA SER A 388 8.70 -26.73 -2.92
C SER A 388 10.12 -27.09 -2.46
N ASN A 389 10.99 -26.10 -2.31
CA ASN A 389 12.37 -26.29 -1.86
C ASN A 389 12.50 -26.30 -0.33
N GLU A 390 11.41 -26.08 0.42
CA GLU A 390 11.43 -25.94 1.87
C GLU A 390 10.67 -27.09 2.55
N THR A 391 11.41 -27.97 3.23
CA THR A 391 10.84 -29.11 3.94
C THR A 391 10.09 -28.71 5.22
N ASN A 392 10.44 -27.57 5.83
CA ASN A 392 9.78 -27.10 7.04
C ASN A 392 8.48 -26.34 6.70
N GLN A 393 7.35 -26.89 7.11
CA GLN A 393 6.01 -26.35 6.82
C GLN A 393 5.83 -24.91 7.33
N PHE A 394 6.50 -24.53 8.42
CA PHE A 394 6.45 -23.17 8.95
C PHE A 394 7.28 -22.20 8.10
N LYS A 395 8.28 -22.68 7.36
CA LYS A 395 9.13 -21.90 6.42
C LYS A 395 8.63 -21.89 4.97
N LYS A 396 7.59 -22.67 4.66
CA LYS A 396 6.95 -22.64 3.34
C LYS A 396 6.25 -21.30 3.06
N VAL A 397 5.82 -20.59 4.10
CA VAL A 397 5.13 -19.30 3.97
C VAL A 397 6.12 -18.16 4.15
N ARG A 398 6.90 -17.90 3.09
CA ARG A 398 7.76 -16.71 2.98
C ARG A 398 7.04 -15.60 2.23
N GLU A 399 7.30 -14.37 2.65
CA GLU A 399 6.79 -13.20 1.94
C GLU A 399 7.67 -12.88 0.74
N TRP A 400 7.09 -12.41 -0.36
CA TRP A 400 7.83 -12.02 -1.57
C TRP A 400 8.91 -10.95 -1.37
N ILE A 401 8.85 -10.16 -0.30
CA ILE A 401 9.81 -9.09 0.05
C ILE A 401 11.05 -9.68 0.75
N PHE A 402 10.88 -10.76 1.52
CA PHE A 402 11.93 -11.32 2.40
C PHE A 402 12.05 -12.83 2.30
N ASP A 403 13.29 -13.30 2.27
CA ASP A 403 13.62 -14.72 2.43
C ASP A 403 13.48 -15.21 3.90
N GLU A 404 12.74 -14.50 4.73
CA GLU A 404 12.50 -14.79 6.15
C GLU A 404 11.00 -14.83 6.44
N ASN A 405 10.59 -15.66 7.41
CA ASN A 405 9.19 -15.75 7.82
C ASN A 405 8.77 -14.61 8.75
N GLY A 406 7.56 -14.10 8.55
CA GLY A 406 6.74 -13.52 9.63
C GLY A 406 7.28 -12.24 10.28
N GLN A 407 8.02 -11.40 9.55
CA GLN A 407 8.62 -10.17 10.08
C GLN A 407 7.71 -8.93 9.92
N PHE A 408 6.38 -9.09 9.95
CA PHE A 408 5.42 -7.99 9.72
C PHE A 408 5.65 -6.79 10.64
N THR A 409 6.08 -7.01 11.89
CA THR A 409 6.32 -5.96 12.90
C THR A 409 7.54 -5.08 12.61
N ASN A 410 8.40 -5.45 11.67
CA ASN A 410 9.63 -4.73 11.33
C ASN A 410 9.53 -3.94 10.01
N ARG A 411 8.32 -3.76 9.47
CA ARG A 411 8.05 -3.01 8.24
C ARG A 411 7.86 -1.52 8.46
#